data_AF-A0A4Y8US50-F1
#
_entry.id   AF-A0A4Y8US50-F1
#
_cell.length_a   1.000
_cell.length_b   1.000
_cell.length_c   1.000
_cell.angle_alpha   90.00
_cell.angle_beta   90.00
_cell.angle_gamma   90.00
#
_symmetry.space_group_name_H-M   'P 1'
#
loop_
_entity.id
_entity.type
_entity.pdbx_description
1 polymer ?
#
loop_
_entity_poly.entity_id
_entity_poly.type
_entity_poly.pdbx_seq_one_letter_code
_entity_poly.pdbx_strand_id
1 'polypeptide(L)'
;MIWLTGVVCLAIGVAAGFFIAPRFSNSNPEKIVELETKIQDLQRHHADYREHVSEHFSATADLVHNMTESYRDVYQHLARGAQDLCNDEVAGKLLPSSEQSMFSGPDGDTMEPPKDYAPRRVGTQSGALSEGFGLERDKSLEDER
;
A
#
# COMPACT_ATOMS: atom_id res chain seq x y z
N MET A 1 -29.20 60.11 -19.32
CA MET A 1 -27.73 60.30 -19.18
C MET A 1 -27.04 59.09 -18.56
N ILE A 2 -27.61 58.42 -17.54
CA ILE A 2 -27.06 57.21 -16.91
C ILE A 2 -26.83 56.03 -17.88
N TRP A 3 -27.69 55.86 -18.89
CA TRP A 3 -27.55 54.78 -19.87
C TRP A 3 -26.31 54.95 -20.76
N LEU A 4 -25.98 56.18 -21.13
CA LEU A 4 -24.81 56.51 -21.97
C LEU A 4 -23.50 56.24 -21.24
N THR A 5 -23.41 56.60 -19.95
CA THR A 5 -22.25 56.29 -19.11
C THR A 5 -22.04 54.79 -18.92
N GLY A 6 -23.13 54.02 -18.82
CA GLY A 6 -23.07 52.56 -18.75
C GLY A 6 -22.49 51.94 -20.01
N VAL A 7 -22.93 52.39 -21.20
CA VAL A 7 -22.43 51.90 -22.48
C VAL A 7 -20.94 52.22 -22.68
N VAL A 8 -20.49 53.42 -22.32
CA VAL A 8 -19.09 53.82 -22.43
C VAL A 8 -18.19 53.01 -21.50
N CYS A 9 -18.61 52.80 -20.25
CA CYS A 9 -17.85 52.01 -19.28
C CYS A 9 -17.73 50.54 -19.73
N LEU A 10 -18.80 49.96 -20.28
CA LEU A 10 -18.79 48.61 -20.83
C LEU A 10 -17.85 48.50 -22.03
N ALA A 11 -17.86 49.48 -22.94
CA ALA A 11 -16.97 49.50 -24.09
C ALA A 11 -15.48 49.53 -23.69
N ILE A 12 -15.14 50.33 -22.67
CA ILE A 12 -13.78 50.42 -22.13
C ILE A 12 -13.40 49.11 -21.43
N GLY A 13 -14.30 48.52 -20.65
CA GLY A 13 -14.08 47.23 -19.99
C GLY A 13 -13.84 46.09 -20.98
N VAL A 14 -14.60 46.03 -22.07
CA VAL A 14 -14.41 45.05 -23.15
C VAL A 14 -13.09 45.28 -23.87
N ALA A 15 -12.75 46.54 -24.19
CA ALA A 15 -11.49 46.86 -24.87
C ALA A 15 -10.26 46.53 -24.00
N ALA A 16 -10.30 46.90 -22.72
CA ALA A 16 -9.24 46.58 -21.75
C ALA A 16 -9.17 45.07 -21.50
N GLY A 17 -10.31 44.40 -21.35
CA GLY A 17 -10.39 42.95 -21.20
C GLY A 17 -9.81 42.21 -22.41
N PHE A 18 -10.11 42.65 -23.63
CA PHE A 18 -9.56 42.06 -24.85
C PHE A 18 -8.04 42.28 -24.99
N PHE A 19 -7.52 43.43 -24.56
CA PHE A 19 -6.08 43.68 -24.56
C PHE A 19 -5.32 42.88 -23.49
N ILE A 20 -5.94 42.65 -22.32
CA ILE A 20 -5.31 41.96 -21.18
C ILE A 20 -5.48 40.43 -21.26
N ALA A 21 -6.59 39.93 -21.79
CA ALA A 21 -6.88 38.49 -21.94
C ALA A 21 -5.75 37.67 -22.60
N PRO A 22 -5.15 38.09 -23.74
CA PRO A 22 -4.08 37.32 -24.37
C PRO A 22 -2.77 37.33 -23.56
N ARG A 23 -2.57 38.30 -22.65
CA ARG A 23 -1.40 38.33 -21.76
C ARG A 23 -1.52 37.33 -20.61
N PHE A 24 -2.73 37.07 -20.13
CA PHE A 24 -3.01 36.09 -19.07
C PHE A 24 -3.31 34.69 -19.60
N SER A 25 -3.74 34.55 -20.86
CA SER A 25 -3.86 33.27 -21.57
C SER A 25 -2.48 32.74 -21.98
N ASN A 26 -1.54 32.70 -21.04
CA ASN A 26 -0.28 31.99 -21.17
C ASN A 26 -0.52 30.50 -20.85
N SER A 27 -1.51 29.90 -21.53
CA SER A 27 -1.72 28.46 -21.53
C SER A 27 -0.57 27.86 -22.33
N ASN A 28 0.52 27.52 -21.64
CA ASN A 28 1.69 26.93 -22.27
C ASN A 28 1.36 25.46 -22.54
N PRO A 29 1.06 25.06 -23.80
CA PRO A 29 0.79 23.66 -24.12
C PRO A 29 1.99 22.78 -23.73
N GLU A 30 3.20 23.34 -23.75
CA GLU A 30 4.43 22.70 -23.31
C GLU A 30 4.38 22.22 -21.85
N LYS A 31 3.82 23.03 -20.94
CA LYS A 31 3.67 22.64 -19.53
C LYS A 31 2.66 21.50 -19.36
N ILE A 32 1.59 21.50 -20.15
CA ILE A 32 0.58 20.44 -20.09
C ILE A 32 1.19 19.12 -20.56
N VAL A 33 1.95 19.15 -21.66
CA VAL A 33 2.68 17.97 -22.18
C VAL A 33 3.74 17.50 -21.19
N GLU A 34 4.48 18.40 -20.55
CA GLU A 34 5.46 18.05 -19.52
C GLU A 34 4.81 17.38 -18.31
N LEU A 35 3.68 17.91 -17.83
CA LEU A 35 2.92 17.32 -16.72
C LEU A 35 2.35 15.95 -17.08
N GLU A 36 1.80 15.79 -18.29
CA GLU A 36 1.31 14.51 -18.78
C GLU A 36 2.43 13.46 -18.86
N THR A 37 3.59 13.88 -19.36
CA THR A 37 4.78 13.01 -19.44
C THR A 37 5.23 12.59 -18.04
N LYS A 38 5.23 13.50 -17.06
CA LYS A 38 5.58 13.20 -15.66
C LYS A 38 4.61 12.20 -15.03
N ILE A 39 3.31 12.33 -15.28
CA ILE A 39 2.31 11.38 -14.77
C ILE A 39 2.55 10.00 -15.38
N GLN A 40 2.77 9.94 -16.69
CA GLN A 40 3.01 8.69 -17.39
C GLN A 40 4.29 8.01 -16.91
N ASP A 41 5.35 8.77 -16.67
CA ASP A 41 6.63 8.28 -16.16
C ASP A 41 6.49 7.71 -14.74
N LEU A 42 5.81 8.43 -13.84
CA LEU A 42 5.52 7.94 -12.49
C LEU A 42 4.71 6.64 -12.53
N GLN A 43 3.67 6.57 -13.37
CA GLN A 43 2.86 5.38 -13.51
C GLN A 43 3.67 4.18 -14.01
N ARG A 44 4.59 4.38 -14.96
CA ARG A 44 5.52 3.34 -15.42
C ARG A 44 6.43 2.88 -14.29
N HIS A 45 7.05 3.81 -13.56
CA HIS A 45 7.90 3.47 -12.42
C HIS A 45 7.15 2.66 -11.34
N HIS A 46 5.89 3.00 -11.07
CA HIS A 46 5.06 2.22 -10.15
C HIS A 46 4.74 0.81 -10.68
N ALA A 47 4.47 0.67 -11.98
CA ALA A 47 4.23 -0.62 -12.60
C ALA A 47 5.49 -1.50 -12.54
N ASP A 48 6.63 -0.97 -12.95
CA ASP A 48 7.93 -1.66 -12.93
C ASP A 48 8.29 -2.07 -11.49
N TYR A 49 8.08 -1.21 -10.50
CA TYR A 49 8.33 -1.56 -9.10
C TYR A 49 7.46 -2.73 -8.64
N ARG A 50 6.16 -2.72 -8.97
CA ARG A 50 5.25 -3.82 -8.62
C ARG A 50 5.65 -5.13 -9.29
N GLU A 51 6.13 -5.07 -10.54
CA GLU A 51 6.62 -6.24 -11.27
C GLU A 51 7.89 -6.82 -10.61
N HIS A 52 8.90 -5.98 -10.33
CA HIS A 52 10.12 -6.44 -9.63
C HIS A 52 9.82 -7.04 -8.26
N VAL A 53 8.89 -6.45 -7.50
CA VAL A 53 8.48 -6.99 -6.19
C VAL A 53 7.80 -8.36 -6.36
N SER A 54 6.91 -8.49 -7.35
CA SER A 54 6.25 -9.76 -7.66
C SER A 54 7.26 -10.84 -8.05
N GLU A 55 8.23 -10.51 -8.90
CA GLU A 55 9.30 -11.43 -9.31
C GLU A 55 10.15 -11.87 -8.10
N HIS A 56 10.53 -10.92 -7.24
CA HIS A 56 11.33 -11.21 -6.05
C HIS A 56 10.60 -12.15 -5.08
N PHE A 57 9.32 -11.92 -4.82
CA PHE A 57 8.53 -12.79 -3.94
C PHE A 57 8.25 -14.16 -4.59
N SER A 58 8.08 -14.23 -5.90
CA SER A 58 7.98 -15.51 -6.61
C SER A 58 9.27 -16.33 -6.47
N ALA A 59 10.42 -15.73 -6.76
CA ALA A 59 11.72 -16.39 -6.61
C ALA A 59 12.02 -16.80 -5.16
N THR A 60 11.59 -15.97 -4.20
CA THR A 60 11.73 -16.29 -2.77
C THR A 60 10.83 -17.46 -2.37
N ALA A 61 9.59 -17.52 -2.87
CA ALA A 61 8.68 -18.64 -2.61
C ALA A 61 9.25 -19.96 -3.13
N ASP A 62 9.84 -19.95 -4.33
CA ASP A 62 10.51 -21.13 -4.89
C ASP A 62 11.70 -21.58 -4.03
N LEU A 63 12.51 -20.63 -3.55
CA LEU A 63 13.65 -20.94 -2.69
C LEU A 63 13.23 -21.50 -1.33
N VAL A 64 12.18 -20.93 -0.72
CA VAL A 64 11.60 -21.43 0.55
C VAL A 64 10.99 -22.82 0.36
N HIS A 65 10.36 -23.08 -0.79
CA HIS A 65 9.82 -24.40 -1.12
C HIS A 65 10.94 -25.45 -1.17
N ASN A 66 12.02 -25.16 -1.91
CA ASN A 66 13.19 -26.04 -2.01
C ASN A 66 13.85 -26.30 -0.64
N MET A 67 13.91 -25.27 0.21
CA MET A 67 14.41 -25.42 1.58
C MET A 67 13.50 -26.34 2.40
N THR A 68 12.18 -26.19 2.26
CA THR A 68 11.19 -27.02 2.95
C THR A 68 11.31 -28.48 2.53
N GLU A 69 11.47 -28.75 1.23
CA GLU A 69 11.70 -30.10 0.71
C GLU A 69 12.99 -30.70 1.28
N SER A 70 14.10 -29.95 1.23
CA SER A 70 15.38 -30.37 1.81
C SER A 70 15.27 -30.66 3.32
N TYR A 71 14.50 -29.86 4.06
CA TYR A 71 14.23 -30.10 5.48
C TYR A 71 13.47 -31.41 5.71
N ARG A 72 12.44 -31.69 4.88
CA ARG A 72 11.68 -32.95 4.96
C ARG A 72 12.58 -34.15 4.67
N ASP A 73 13.48 -34.06 3.70
CA ASP A 73 14.40 -35.14 3.37
C ASP A 73 15.35 -35.47 4.53
N VAL A 74 15.92 -34.45 5.17
CA VAL A 74 16.75 -34.63 6.36
C VAL A 74 15.95 -35.30 7.47
N TYR A 75 14.72 -34.85 7.69
CA TYR A 75 13.84 -35.42 8.70
C TYR A 75 13.54 -36.90 8.41
N GLN A 76 13.20 -37.22 7.16
CA GLN A 76 12.92 -38.58 6.75
C GLN A 76 14.17 -39.47 6.86
N HIS A 77 15.36 -38.94 6.60
CA HIS A 77 16.62 -39.65 6.79
C HIS A 77 16.88 -39.93 8.27
N LEU A 78 16.64 -38.97 9.16
CA LEU A 78 16.74 -39.15 10.61
C LEU A 78 15.71 -40.18 11.12
N ALA A 79 14.48 -40.12 10.64
CA ALA A 79 13.42 -41.06 10.98
C ALA A 79 13.76 -42.50 10.59
N ARG A 80 14.33 -42.70 9.39
CA ARG A 80 14.85 -44.01 8.93
C ARG A 80 16.04 -44.46 9.76
N GLY A 81 17.02 -43.59 9.98
CA GLY A 81 18.19 -43.89 10.81
C GLY A 81 17.83 -44.26 12.25
N ALA A 82 16.81 -43.60 12.83
CA ALA A 82 16.31 -43.96 14.15
C ALA A 82 15.65 -45.35 14.18
N GLN A 83 14.92 -45.75 13.12
CA GLN A 83 14.36 -47.11 13.02
C GLN A 83 15.44 -48.17 12.84
N ASP A 84 16.44 -47.92 12.00
CA ASP A 84 17.48 -48.90 11.68
C ASP A 84 18.51 -49.05 12.81
N LEU A 85 18.82 -47.97 13.54
CA LEU A 85 19.89 -47.97 14.56
C LEU A 85 19.39 -47.99 16.01
N CYS A 86 18.11 -47.74 16.30
CA CYS A 86 17.59 -47.79 17.67
C CYS A 86 16.70 -49.03 17.91
N ASN A 87 16.81 -49.64 19.10
CA ASN A 87 15.85 -50.66 19.54
C ASN A 87 14.41 -50.09 19.51
N ASP A 88 13.44 -50.93 19.16
CA ASP A 88 12.02 -50.62 18.93
C ASP A 88 11.38 -49.68 19.99
N GLU A 89 11.80 -49.76 21.26
CA GLU A 89 11.34 -48.91 22.35
C GLU A 89 11.70 -47.41 22.23
N VAL A 90 12.80 -47.07 21.52
CA VAL A 90 13.27 -45.68 21.36
C VAL A 90 12.80 -45.09 20.03
N ALA A 91 12.66 -45.91 18.99
CA ALA A 91 12.18 -45.49 17.67
C ALA A 91 10.75 -44.90 17.75
N GLY A 92 9.86 -45.49 18.56
CA GLY A 92 8.50 -44.99 18.78
C GLY A 92 8.40 -43.64 19.53
N LYS A 93 9.45 -43.21 20.24
CA LYS A 93 9.50 -41.89 20.90
C LYS A 93 10.14 -40.79 20.03
N LEU A 94 10.97 -41.17 19.06
CA LEU A 94 11.65 -40.23 18.15
C LEU A 94 10.86 -39.98 16.86
N LEU A 95 9.99 -40.91 16.47
CA LEU A 95 9.04 -40.74 15.38
C LEU A 95 7.76 -40.11 15.94
N PRO A 96 7.48 -38.83 15.68
CA PRO A 96 6.18 -38.26 16.03
C PRO A 96 5.13 -38.99 15.20
N SER A 97 4.36 -39.86 15.85
CA SER A 97 3.22 -40.57 15.27
C SER A 97 2.01 -39.65 14.98
N SER A 98 2.26 -38.40 14.60
CA SER A 98 1.22 -37.37 14.45
C SER A 98 1.59 -36.32 13.39
N GLU A 99 2.11 -36.75 12.24
CA GLU A 99 2.42 -35.84 11.13
C GLU A 99 1.19 -35.30 10.38
N GLN A 100 -0.04 -35.74 10.67
CA GLN A 100 -1.23 -35.24 9.97
C GLN A 100 -1.79 -33.92 10.52
N SER A 101 -1.36 -33.45 11.69
CA SER A 101 -1.94 -32.25 12.33
C SER A 101 -1.10 -30.97 12.14
N MET A 102 0.19 -31.09 11.81
CA MET A 102 1.09 -29.92 11.72
C MET A 102 1.19 -29.31 10.31
N PHE A 103 0.81 -30.07 9.27
CA PHE A 103 0.82 -29.64 7.86
C PHE A 103 -0.56 -29.66 7.20
N SER A 104 -1.60 -30.16 7.88
CA SER A 104 -2.98 -29.88 7.46
C SER A 104 -3.23 -28.42 7.79
N GLY A 105 -3.39 -27.59 6.75
CA GLY A 105 -3.87 -26.22 6.94
C GLY A 105 -5.13 -26.26 7.81
N PRO A 106 -5.33 -25.29 8.71
CA PRO A 106 -6.48 -25.30 9.59
C PRO A 106 -7.75 -25.32 8.73
N ASP A 107 -8.42 -26.47 8.70
CA ASP A 107 -9.82 -26.55 8.34
C ASP A 107 -10.56 -25.66 9.34
N GLY A 108 -10.97 -24.48 8.87
CA GLY A 108 -12.16 -23.81 9.36
C GLY A 108 -12.07 -23.11 10.71
N ASP A 109 -10.94 -22.49 11.07
CA ASP A 109 -11.00 -21.37 12.02
C ASP A 109 -10.18 -20.20 11.50
N THR A 110 -10.81 -19.04 11.49
CA THR A 110 -10.39 -17.83 10.79
C THR A 110 -8.93 -17.47 11.11
N MET A 111 -8.05 -17.65 10.12
CA MET A 111 -6.71 -17.05 10.16
C MET A 111 -6.89 -15.53 10.06
N GLU A 112 -7.14 -14.90 11.20
CA GLU A 112 -7.21 -13.45 11.27
C GLU A 112 -5.81 -12.91 10.93
N PRO A 113 -5.68 -12.04 9.91
CA PRO A 113 -4.42 -11.40 9.60
C PRO A 113 -3.92 -10.66 10.86
N PRO A 114 -2.59 -10.56 11.05
CA PRO A 114 -2.03 -9.83 12.19
C PRO A 114 -2.69 -8.45 12.27
N LYS A 115 -3.27 -8.16 13.44
CA LYS A 115 -4.05 -6.93 13.70
C LYS A 115 -3.12 -5.74 13.87
N ASP A 116 -2.32 -5.44 12.85
CA ASP A 116 -1.41 -4.29 12.79
C ASP A 116 -2.14 -2.97 12.44
N TYR A 117 -3.47 -3.00 12.34
CA TYR A 117 -4.30 -1.80 12.20
C TYR A 117 -4.91 -1.45 13.56
N ALA A 118 -4.30 -0.49 14.27
CA ALA A 118 -4.84 0.05 15.51
C ALA A 118 -6.30 0.54 15.31
N PRO A 119 -7.29 0.00 16.04
CA PRO A 119 -8.68 0.40 15.86
C PRO A 119 -8.90 1.84 16.35
N ARG A 120 -9.46 2.68 15.49
CA ARG A 120 -9.93 4.02 15.85
C ARG A 120 -11.00 3.88 16.94
N ARG A 121 -10.78 4.47 18.12
CA ARG A 121 -11.85 4.60 19.12
C ARG A 121 -12.90 5.57 18.55
N VAL A 122 -14.08 5.04 18.27
CA VAL A 122 -15.19 5.76 17.65
C VAL A 122 -15.48 7.04 18.46
N GLY A 123 -15.40 8.20 17.80
CA GLY A 123 -15.89 9.47 18.34
C GLY A 123 -14.88 10.63 18.41
N THR A 124 -13.59 10.40 18.71
CA THR A 124 -12.72 11.54 19.10
C THR A 124 -11.26 11.49 18.64
N GLN A 125 -10.72 10.33 18.26
CA GLN A 125 -9.29 10.25 17.89
C GLN A 125 -9.07 10.17 16.39
N SER A 126 -8.27 11.09 15.87
CA SER A 126 -7.82 11.07 14.49
C SER A 126 -6.92 9.84 14.24
N GLY A 127 -6.95 9.25 13.04
CA GLY A 127 -6.25 7.99 12.76
C GLY A 127 -4.74 8.10 12.88
N ALA A 128 -4.03 6.98 13.05
CA ALA A 128 -2.56 6.95 13.18
C ALA A 128 -1.80 7.55 11.97
N LEU A 129 -2.47 7.64 10.81
CA LEU A 129 -1.95 8.26 9.58
C LEU A 129 -2.53 9.66 9.31
N SER A 130 -3.26 10.23 10.27
CA SER A 130 -3.81 11.57 10.11
C SER A 130 -2.81 12.63 10.51
N GLU A 131 -2.85 13.75 9.79
CA GLU A 131 -1.92 14.88 9.93
C GLU A 131 -1.94 15.53 11.33
N GLY A 132 -2.99 15.27 12.12
CA GLY A 132 -3.16 15.74 13.49
C GLY A 132 -2.96 14.68 14.57
N PHE A 133 -2.39 13.51 14.26
CA PHE A 133 -2.16 12.47 15.26
C PHE A 133 -1.08 12.90 16.26
N GLY A 134 -1.42 12.95 17.55
CA GLY A 134 -0.52 13.45 18.60
C GLY A 134 -0.49 14.97 18.77
N LEU A 135 -1.32 15.72 18.02
CA LEU A 135 -1.49 17.16 18.20
C LEU A 135 -2.82 17.45 18.90
N GLU A 136 -2.78 18.01 20.11
CA GLU A 136 -3.98 18.49 20.79
C GLU A 136 -4.48 19.75 20.05
N ARG A 137 -5.59 19.62 19.32
CA ARG A 137 -6.31 20.81 18.83
C ARG A 137 -6.93 21.50 20.03
N ASP A 138 -6.28 22.57 20.47
CA ASP A 138 -6.85 23.49 21.45
C ASP A 138 -8.16 24.06 20.88
N LYS A 139 -9.24 23.96 21.67
CA LYS A 139 -10.60 24.40 21.32
C LYS A 139 -10.76 25.92 21.36
N SER A 140 -9.67 26.66 21.16
CA SER A 140 -9.65 28.12 21.21
C SER A 140 -9.82 28.78 19.84
N LEU A 141 -9.91 28.01 18.74
CA LEU A 141 -9.98 28.55 17.37
C LEU A 141 -11.34 28.37 16.67
N GLU A 142 -12.36 27.85 17.35
CA GLU A 142 -13.71 27.70 16.77
C GLU A 142 -14.67 28.86 17.09
N ASP A 143 -14.30 29.79 17.97
CA ASP A 143 -15.16 30.93 18.37
C ASP A 143 -14.78 32.30 17.76
N GLU A 144 -13.83 32.35 16.82
CA GLU A 144 -13.52 33.59 16.09
C GLU A 144 -13.65 33.41 14.57
N ARG A 145 -14.88 33.17 14.11
CA ARG A 145 -15.27 33.44 12.72
C ARG A 145 -16.68 34.03 12.63
#